data_AF-A0A523YY40-F1
#
_entry.id   AF-A0A523YY40-F1
#
_cell.length_a   1.000
_cell.length_b   1.000
_cell.length_c   1.000
_cell.angle_alpha   90.00
_cell.angle_beta   90.00
_cell.angle_gamma   90.00
#
_symmetry.space_group_name_H-M   'P 1'
#
loop_
_entity.id
_entity.type
_entity.pdbx_description
1 polymer ?
#
loop_
_entity_poly.entity_id
_entity_poly.type
_entity_poly.pdbx_seq_one_letter_code
_entity_poly.pdbx_strand_id
1 'polypeptide(L)'
;LLADGHAQTFKELMETTEWEAYGWGRDPRCDTCMMHCGYEGSAILEAMHKPTTFLELAGRITLPGRHVRGFRRPKKGAAEEAAREDEPVAR
;
A
#
# COMPACT_ATOMS: atom_id res chain seq x y z
N LEU A 1 -10.86 14.58 -3.52
CA LEU A 1 -10.21 13.26 -3.68
C LEU A 1 -11.22 12.30 -4.28
N LEU A 2 -10.80 11.27 -5.04
CA LEU A 2 -11.71 10.32 -5.71
C LEU A 2 -12.91 11.01 -6.41
N ALA A 3 -12.64 12.12 -7.11
CA ALA A 3 -13.59 13.02 -7.75
C ALA A 3 -14.46 13.94 -6.85
N ASP A 4 -14.36 13.86 -5.52
CA ASP A 4 -15.13 14.71 -4.58
C ASP A 4 -14.52 16.09 -4.33
N GLY A 5 -13.33 16.38 -4.86
CA GLY A 5 -12.65 17.66 -4.63
C GLY A 5 -11.16 17.64 -4.95
N HIS A 6 -10.51 18.81 -4.80
CA HIS A 6 -9.09 19.00 -5.04
C HIS A 6 -8.46 19.75 -3.86
N ALA A 7 -7.23 19.39 -3.50
CA ALA A 7 -6.43 20.14 -2.53
C ALA A 7 -5.49 21.07 -3.28
N GLN A 8 -5.35 22.31 -2.84
CA GLN A 8 -4.56 23.34 -3.52
C GLN A 8 -3.06 23.16 -3.25
N THR A 9 -2.71 22.48 -2.14
CA THR A 9 -1.33 22.20 -1.78
C THR A 9 -1.16 20.78 -1.26
N PHE A 10 0.06 20.26 -1.35
CA PHE A 10 0.39 18.97 -0.75
C PHE A 10 0.20 18.98 0.78
N LYS A 11 0.49 20.10 1.45
CA LYS A 11 0.31 20.22 2.90
C LYS A 11 -1.16 20.07 3.29
N GLU A 12 -2.04 20.78 2.61
CA GLU A 12 -3.49 20.65 2.79
C GLU A 12 -3.93 19.21 2.57
N LEU A 13 -3.51 18.59 1.46
CA LEU A 13 -3.79 17.19 1.15
C LEU A 13 -3.43 16.24 2.31
N MET A 14 -2.28 16.43 2.96
CA MET A 14 -1.82 15.57 4.05
C MET A 14 -2.53 15.84 5.38
N GLU A 15 -2.87 17.09 5.67
CA GLU A 15 -3.37 17.50 6.99
C GLU A 15 -4.90 17.48 7.10
N THR A 16 -5.62 17.71 6.01
CA THR A 16 -7.09 17.87 6.04
C THR A 16 -7.84 16.68 5.47
N THR A 17 -7.15 15.79 4.76
CA THR A 17 -7.78 14.58 4.21
C THR A 17 -7.91 13.52 5.28
N GLU A 18 -9.13 13.04 5.49
CA GLU A 18 -9.43 11.89 6.35
C GLU A 18 -8.99 10.58 5.66
N TRP A 19 -7.68 10.32 5.63
CA TRP A 19 -7.09 9.16 4.95
C TRP A 19 -7.61 7.82 5.46
N GLU A 20 -7.99 7.75 6.74
CA GLU A 20 -8.56 6.55 7.35
C GLU A 20 -9.91 6.16 6.76
N ALA A 21 -10.64 7.09 6.13
CA ALA A 21 -11.90 6.77 5.45
C ALA A 21 -11.70 6.04 4.11
N TYR A 22 -10.50 6.13 3.52
CA TYR A 22 -10.21 5.56 2.21
C TYR A 22 -9.60 4.16 2.33
N GLY A 23 -9.91 3.30 1.37
CA GLY A 23 -9.33 1.96 1.25
C GLY A 23 -10.35 0.84 1.24
N TRP A 24 -9.85 -0.37 1.02
CA TRP A 24 -10.68 -1.57 0.83
C TRP A 24 -11.53 -1.88 2.07
N GLY A 25 -12.86 -1.93 1.88
CA GLY A 25 -13.83 -2.11 2.97
C GLY A 25 -14.09 -0.87 3.83
N ARG A 26 -13.60 0.31 3.43
CA ARG A 26 -13.85 1.59 4.11
C ARG A 26 -14.59 2.59 3.21
N ASP A 27 -14.19 2.68 1.95
CA ASP A 27 -14.93 3.42 0.91
C ASP A 27 -15.37 2.43 -0.19
N PRO A 28 -16.66 2.37 -0.55
CA PRO A 28 -17.16 1.43 -1.58
C PRO A 28 -16.51 1.64 -2.96
N ARG A 29 -15.97 2.83 -3.25
CA ARG A 29 -15.23 3.13 -4.49
C ARG A 29 -13.83 2.51 -4.49
N CYS A 30 -13.30 2.19 -3.32
CA CYS A 30 -12.03 1.49 -3.17
C CYS A 30 -12.17 -0.04 -3.27
N ASP A 31 -13.38 -0.57 -3.36
CA ASP A 31 -13.61 -2.02 -3.33
C ASP A 31 -13.07 -2.76 -4.55
N THR A 32 -13.02 -2.08 -5.71
CA THR A 32 -12.60 -2.68 -6.99
C THR A 32 -11.43 -1.96 -7.66
N CYS A 33 -10.96 -0.83 -7.11
CA CYS A 33 -9.98 0.00 -7.81
C CYS A 33 -8.58 -0.62 -7.85
N MET A 34 -8.28 -1.59 -6.96
CA MET A 34 -7.00 -2.29 -6.79
C MET A 34 -5.75 -1.38 -6.72
N MET A 35 -5.94 -0.06 -6.57
CA MET A 35 -4.88 0.95 -6.61
C MET A 35 -4.05 1.02 -5.31
N HIS A 36 -4.37 0.18 -4.34
CA HIS A 36 -3.57 0.06 -3.13
C HIS A 36 -2.22 -0.57 -3.50
N CYS A 37 -1.10 0.05 -3.12
CA CYS A 37 0.26 -0.37 -3.47
C CYS A 37 0.65 -1.81 -3.04
N GLY A 38 -0.26 -2.57 -2.42
CA GLY A 38 -0.07 -3.97 -2.05
C GLY A 38 -0.55 -4.98 -3.10
N TYR A 39 -1.18 -4.54 -4.19
CA TYR A 39 -1.65 -5.39 -5.30
C TYR A 39 -0.78 -5.27 -6.57
N GLU A 40 0.43 -4.77 -6.43
CA GLU A 40 1.39 -4.71 -7.53
C GLU A 40 1.77 -6.11 -8.05
N GLY A 41 2.02 -6.24 -9.35
CA GLY A 41 2.31 -7.53 -9.99
C GLY A 41 3.50 -8.27 -9.38
N SER A 42 4.51 -7.54 -8.89
CA SER A 42 5.65 -8.08 -8.14
C SER A 42 5.24 -8.80 -6.85
N ALA A 43 4.30 -8.23 -6.09
CA ALA A 43 3.79 -8.84 -4.86
C ALA A 43 2.99 -10.12 -5.16
N ILE A 44 2.24 -10.14 -6.27
CA ILE A 44 1.51 -11.32 -6.73
C ILE A 44 2.48 -12.43 -7.17
N LEU A 45 3.51 -12.08 -7.96
CA LEU A 45 4.52 -13.04 -8.40
C LEU A 45 5.25 -13.67 -7.20
N GLU A 46 5.65 -12.87 -6.22
CA GLU A 46 6.24 -13.37 -4.98
C GLU A 46 5.29 -14.32 -4.22
N ALA A 47 3.99 -13.99 -4.16
CA ALA A 47 2.99 -14.84 -3.55
C ALA A 47 2.83 -16.19 -4.29
N MET A 48 2.95 -16.23 -5.61
CA MET A 48 2.88 -17.48 -6.39
C MET A 48 4.04 -18.44 -6.07
N HIS A 49 5.20 -17.91 -5.67
CA HIS A 49 6.38 -18.72 -5.36
C HIS A 49 6.52 -19.06 -3.88
N LYS A 50 5.77 -18.42 -2.98
CA LYS A 50 5.90 -18.58 -1.52
C LYS A 50 4.54 -18.79 -0.84
N PRO A 51 4.27 -19.97 -0.27
CA PRO A 51 2.97 -20.29 0.32
C PRO A 51 2.64 -19.42 1.54
N THR A 52 3.64 -18.98 2.31
CA THR A 52 3.44 -18.05 3.44
C THR A 52 2.98 -16.67 2.96
N THR A 53 3.58 -16.17 1.89
CA THR A 53 3.21 -14.88 1.28
C THR A 53 1.83 -14.98 0.61
N PHE A 54 1.52 -16.12 -0.02
CA PHE A 54 0.20 -16.40 -0.55
C PHE A 54 -0.88 -16.36 0.54
N LEU A 55 -0.66 -17.06 1.66
CA LEU A 55 -1.61 -17.07 2.78
C LEU A 55 -1.79 -15.68 3.40
N GLU A 56 -0.72 -14.90 3.50
CA GLU A 56 -0.80 -13.50 3.94
C GLU A 56 -1.65 -12.65 2.99
N LEU A 57 -1.36 -12.71 1.68
CA LEU A 57 -2.09 -11.96 0.66
C LEU A 57 -3.56 -12.36 0.61
N ALA A 58 -3.85 -13.66 0.65
CA ALA A 58 -5.21 -14.18 0.70
C ALA A 58 -5.96 -13.70 1.96
N GLY A 59 -5.30 -13.69 3.12
CA GLY A 59 -5.87 -13.12 4.35
C GLY A 59 -6.19 -11.63 4.23
N ARG A 60 -5.33 -10.86 3.53
CA ARG A 60 -5.55 -9.43 3.26
C ARG A 60 -6.62 -9.14 2.22
N ILE A 61 -6.94 -10.08 1.32
CA ILE A 61 -8.00 -9.99 0.28
C ILE A 61 -9.35 -10.48 0.77
N THR A 62 -9.41 -11.29 1.82
CA THR A 62 -10.67 -11.91 2.28
C THR A 62 -11.24 -11.26 3.54
N LEU A 63 -10.43 -10.49 4.29
CA LEU A 63 -10.83 -9.85 5.54
C LEU A 63 -10.67 -8.31 5.46
N PRO A 64 -11.70 -7.59 4.99
CA PRO A 64 -11.65 -6.14 4.88
C PRO A 64 -11.47 -5.46 6.24
N GLY A 65 -10.72 -4.36 6.29
CA GLY A 65 -10.50 -3.55 7.49
C GLY A 65 -9.59 -4.16 8.56
N ARG A 66 -9.17 -5.44 8.44
CA ARG A 66 -8.25 -6.06 9.39
C ARG A 66 -6.82 -5.89 8.90
N HIS A 67 -6.02 -5.10 9.62
CA HIS A 67 -4.59 -5.01 9.35
C HIS A 67 -3.93 -6.36 9.71
N VAL A 68 -3.90 -7.31 8.77
CA VAL A 68 -3.18 -8.57 8.94
C VAL A 68 -1.71 -8.22 9.11
N ARG A 69 -1.18 -8.39 10.32
CA ARG A 69 0.25 -8.23 10.58
C ARG A 69 0.96 -9.31 9.77
N GLY A 70 1.53 -8.90 8.63
CA GLY A 70 2.19 -9.83 7.72
C GLY A 70 3.28 -10.64 8.39
N PHE A 71 3.61 -11.78 7.80
CA PHE A 71 4.78 -12.58 8.17
C PHE A 71 6.02 -11.84 7.64
N ARG A 72 6.32 -10.67 8.22
CA ARG A 72 7.45 -9.83 7.83
C ARG A 72 8.72 -10.65 7.99
N ARG A 73 9.29 -11.07 6.87
CA ARG A 73 10.68 -11.53 6.80
C ARG A 73 11.55 -10.42 7.41
N PRO A 74 12.47 -10.71 8.35
CA PRO A 74 13.44 -9.71 8.78
C PRO A 74 14.19 -9.23 7.53
N LYS A 75 14.19 -7.91 7.25
CA LYS A 75 14.91 -7.33 6.10
C LYS A 75 16.40 -7.71 6.20
N LYS A 76 16.85 -8.71 5.44
CA LYS A 76 18.25 -8.76 4.97
C LYS A 76 18.31 -7.87 3.73
N GLY A 77 18.67 -6.59 3.91
CA GLY A 77 18.77 -5.63 2.80
C GLY A 77 18.34 -4.20 3.11
N ALA A 78 17.87 -3.89 4.34
CA ALA A 78 17.50 -2.51 4.72
C ALA A 78 18.65 -1.50 4.56
N ALA A 79 19.90 -1.96 4.57
CA ALA A 79 21.07 -1.12 4.43
C ALA A 79 21.33 -0.65 2.99
N GLU A 80 20.80 -1.34 1.97
CA GLU A 80 21.08 -1.03 0.56
C GLU A 80 20.07 -0.05 -0.04
N GLU A 81 18.81 -0.08 0.43
CA GLU A 81 17.77 0.86 -0.04
C GLU A 81 17.94 2.27 0.55
N ALA A 82 18.39 2.39 1.81
CA ALA A 82 18.65 3.68 2.45
C ALA A 82 19.80 4.46 1.77
N ALA A 83 20.68 3.79 1.04
CA ALA A 83 21.80 4.41 0.34
C ALA A 83 21.41 5.06 -1.00
N ARG A 84 20.21 4.75 -1.54
CA ARG A 84 19.75 5.28 -2.84
C ARG A 84 18.77 6.45 -2.71
N GLU A 85 18.18 6.66 -1.54
CA GLU A 85 17.21 7.74 -1.29
C GLU A 85 17.88 9.13 -1.12
N ASP A 86 19.21 9.18 -1.00
CA ASP A 86 20.00 10.42 -0.90
C ASP A 86 20.53 10.93 -2.26
N GLU A 87 20.20 10.27 -3.38
CA GLU A 87 20.54 10.80 -4.70
C GLU A 87 19.50 11.86 -5.10
N PRO A 88 19.89 13.14 -5.29
CA PRO A 88 18.94 14.16 -5.66
C PRO A 88 18.38 13.82 -7.05
N VAL A 89 17.08 13.58 -7.13
CA VAL A 89 16.34 13.47 -8.40
C VAL A 89 16.61 14.77 -9.17
N ALA A 90 17.49 14.69 -10.17
CA ALA A 90 17.78 15.81 -11.05
C ALA A 90 16.47 16.23 -11.75
N ARG A 91 16.13 17.49 -11.58
CA ARG A 91 14.91 18.13 -12.07
C ARG A 91 14.95 18.36 -13.58
#